data_AF-A0A5M6C1B5-F1
#
_entry.id   AF-A0A5M6C1B5-F1
#
_cell.length_a   1.000
_cell.length_b   1.000
_cell.length_c   1.000
_cell.angle_alpha   90.00
_cell.angle_beta   90.00
_cell.angle_gamma   90.00
#
_symmetry.space_group_name_H-M   'P 1'
#
loop_
_entity.id
_entity.type
_entity.pdbx_description
1 polymer ?
#
loop_
_entity_poly.entity_id
_entity_poly.type
_entity_poly.pdbx_seq_one_letter_code
_entity_poly.pdbx_strand_id
1 'polypeptide(L)' 'MATIYRTVQRVAHESPVIFWSLALGFAGPIAVVVVPPVRKSITGYKAPERIPTTFPVPNRPRQPVSGYEDP' A
#
# COMPACT_ATOMS: atom_id res chain seq x y z
N MET A 1 -18.23 -22.66 -20.99
CA MET A 1 -16.99 -21.84 -20.96
C MET A 1 -16.47 -21.42 -22.33
N ALA A 2 -16.63 -22.22 -23.39
CA ALA A 2 -16.14 -21.84 -24.74
C ALA A 2 -16.72 -20.51 -25.30
N THR A 3 -17.98 -20.19 -24.98
CA THR A 3 -18.64 -18.95 -25.47
C THR A 3 -18.08 -17.67 -24.83
N ILE A 4 -17.74 -17.72 -23.54
CA ILE A 4 -17.18 -16.57 -22.81
C ILE A 4 -15.76 -16.27 -23.33
N TYR A 5 -14.91 -17.30 -23.44
CA TYR A 5 -13.57 -17.14 -24.00
C TYR A 5 -13.59 -16.54 -25.40
N ARG A 6 -14.46 -17.07 -26.29
CA ARG A 6 -14.62 -16.54 -27.66
C ARG A 6 -15.06 -15.08 -27.67
N THR A 7 -15.94 -14.68 -26.75
CA THR A 7 -16.43 -13.29 -26.65
C THR A 7 -15.33 -12.35 -26.18
N VAL A 8 -14.59 -12.73 -25.13
CA VAL A 8 -13.45 -11.95 -24.62
C VAL A 8 -12.36 -11.81 -25.67
N GLN A 9 -12.03 -12.91 -26.36
CA GLN A 9 -11.08 -12.90 -27.46
C GLN A 9 -11.51 -11.95 -28.58
N ARG A 10 -12.79 -11.99 -28.98
CA ARG A 10 -13.34 -11.10 -30.01
C ARG A 10 -13.24 -9.63 -29.59
N VAL A 11 -13.64 -9.29 -28.36
CA VAL A 11 -13.60 -7.92 -27.82
C VAL A 11 -12.16 -7.39 -27.73
N ALA A 12 -11.20 -8.26 -27.41
CA ALA A 12 -9.78 -7.91 -27.37
C ALA A 12 -9.21 -7.54 -28.76
N HIS A 13 -9.70 -8.15 -29.84
CA HIS A 13 -9.25 -7.88 -31.20
C HIS A 13 -10.06 -6.78 -31.91
N GLU A 14 -11.39 -6.73 -31.72
CA GLU A 14 -12.26 -5.74 -32.39
C GLU A 14 -12.25 -4.37 -31.69
N SER A 15 -12.04 -4.35 -30.38
CA SER A 15 -12.04 -3.13 -29.56
C SER A 15 -10.92 -3.13 -28.52
N PRO A 16 -9.64 -3.13 -28.96
CA PRO A 16 -8.50 -3.35 -28.08
C PRO A 16 -8.38 -2.30 -26.98
N VAL A 17 -8.70 -1.03 -27.29
CA VAL A 17 -8.59 0.08 -26.33
C VAL A 17 -9.49 -0.16 -25.12
N ILE A 18 -10.78 -0.45 -25.35
CA ILE A 18 -11.75 -0.66 -24.27
C ILE A 18 -11.36 -1.88 -23.42
N PHE A 19 -10.98 -2.97 -24.08
CA PHE A 19 -10.61 -4.21 -23.40
C PHE A 19 -9.41 -4.01 -22.47
N TRP A 20 -8.31 -3.47 -23.00
CA TRP A 20 -7.08 -3.32 -22.23
C TRP A 20 -7.16 -2.19 -21.19
N SER A 21 -7.89 -1.11 -21.46
CA SER A 21 -8.14 -0.07 -20.46
C SER A 21 -8.86 -0.63 -19.23
N LEU A 22 -9.89 -1.47 -19.42
CA LEU A 22 -10.57 -2.11 -18.31
C LEU A 22 -9.70 -3.15 -17.62
N ALA A 23 -9.02 -4.02 -18.39
CA ALA A 23 -8.17 -5.06 -17.82
C ALA A 23 -7.05 -4.46 -16.94
N LEU A 24 -6.34 -3.45 -17.44
CA LEU A 24 -5.29 -2.77 -16.67
C LEU A 24 -5.88 -1.91 -15.53
N GLY A 25 -7.00 -1.24 -15.78
CA GLY A 25 -7.71 -0.45 -14.78
C GLY A 25 -8.14 -1.27 -13.57
N PHE A 26 -8.60 -2.52 -13.79
CA PHE A 26 -8.95 -3.45 -12.71
C PHE A 26 -7.75 -4.21 -12.13
N ALA A 27 -6.69 -4.44 -12.92
CA ALA A 27 -5.48 -5.11 -12.42
C ALA A 27 -4.85 -4.36 -11.24
N GLY A 28 -4.86 -3.02 -11.25
CA GLY A 28 -4.34 -2.19 -10.16
C GLY A 28 -5.05 -2.42 -8.81
N PRO A 29 -6.37 -2.18 -8.71
CA PRO A 29 -7.14 -2.43 -7.50
C PRO A 29 -7.03 -3.88 -6.99
N ILE A 30 -7.03 -4.86 -7.90
CA ILE A 30 -6.82 -6.27 -7.53
C ILE A 30 -5.44 -6.46 -6.89
N ALA A 31 -4.39 -5.88 -7.49
CA ALA A 31 -3.05 -5.96 -6.93
C ALA A 31 -2.95 -5.28 -5.55
N VAL A 32 -3.63 -4.15 -5.33
CA VAL A 32 -3.68 -3.48 -4.01
C VAL A 32 -4.31 -4.36 -2.93
N VAL A 33 -5.29 -5.19 -3.28
CA VAL A 33 -5.91 -6.10 -2.31
C VAL A 33 -5.07 -7.37 -2.10
N VAL A 34 -4.47 -7.91 -3.16
CA VAL A 34 -3.78 -9.22 -3.13
C VAL A 34 -2.32 -9.10 -2.69
N VAL A 35 -1.59 -8.09 -3.14
CA VAL A 35 -0.13 -7.99 -2.92
C VAL A 35 0.24 -7.71 -1.46
N PRO A 36 -0.40 -6.77 -0.72
CA PRO A 36 -0.03 -6.50 0.66
C PRO A 36 -0.13 -7.70 1.62
N PRO A 37 -1.21 -8.52 1.63
CA PRO A 37 -1.26 -9.68 2.51
C PRO A 37 -0.20 -10.72 2.13
N VAL A 38 -0.02 -11.00 0.83
CA VAL A 38 1.03 -11.92 0.33
C VAL A 38 2.42 -11.46 0.77
N ARG A 39 2.72 -10.17 0.62
CA ARG A 39 4.00 -9.57 1.01
C ARG A 39 4.25 -9.63 2.51
N LYS A 40 3.21 -9.47 3.33
CA LYS A 40 3.30 -9.56 4.81
C LYS A 40 3.46 -11.00 5.30
N SER A 41 2.76 -11.97 4.70
CA SER A 41 2.71 -13.35 5.20
C SER A 41 3.78 -14.26 4.59
N ILE A 42 4.06 -14.14 3.29
CA ILE A 42 4.94 -15.07 2.55
C ILE A 42 6.34 -14.49 2.38
N THR A 43 6.45 -13.21 2.04
CA THR A 43 7.75 -12.55 1.77
C THR A 43 8.41 -11.99 3.05
N GLY A 44 7.73 -12.10 4.21
CA GLY A 44 8.26 -11.64 5.50
C GLY A 44 8.46 -10.13 5.61
N TYR A 45 7.88 -9.34 4.70
CA TYR A 45 8.05 -7.89 4.72
C TYR A 45 7.34 -7.28 5.94
N LYS A 46 8.09 -6.50 6.73
CA LYS A 46 7.56 -5.67 7.81
C LYS A 46 7.58 -4.21 7.38
N ALA A 47 6.45 -3.53 7.55
CA ALA A 47 6.38 -2.10 7.29
C ALA A 47 7.30 -1.36 8.27
N PRO A 48 8.04 -0.33 7.81
CA PRO A 48 8.85 0.49 8.70
C PRO A 48 7.95 1.24 9.70
N GLU A 49 8.52 1.54 10.86
CA GLU A 49 7.84 2.36 11.85
C GLU A 49 7.59 3.77 11.32
N ARG A 50 6.55 4.42 11.84
CA ARG A 50 6.17 5.76 11.42
C ARG A 50 7.22 6.77 11.89
N ILE A 51 7.75 7.54 10.95
CA ILE A 51 8.68 8.63 11.25
C ILE A 51 7.99 9.68 12.15
N PRO A 52 8.65 10.18 13.20
CA PRO A 52 8.10 11.24 14.03
C PRO A 52 7.89 12.50 13.20
N THR A 53 6.67 13.04 13.26
CA THR A 53 6.29 14.29 12.60
C THR A 53 6.38 15.50 13.52
N THR A 54 6.58 15.25 14.81
CA THR A 54 6.64 16.25 15.88
C THR A 54 7.79 15.91 16.82
N PHE A 55 8.18 16.89 17.65
CA PHE A 55 9.15 16.63 18.71
C PHE A 55 8.63 15.51 19.63
N PRO A 56 9.42 14.44 19.88
CA PRO A 56 8.99 13.32 20.71
C PRO A 56 9.02 13.73 22.18
N VAL A 57 7.90 14.24 22.68
CA VAL A 57 7.75 14.58 24.10
C VAL A 57 7.64 13.29 24.92
N PRO A 58 8.52 13.06 25.91
CA PRO A 58 8.42 11.91 26.79
C PRO A 58 7.10 11.93 27.59
N ASN A 59 6.37 10.82 27.62
CA ASN A 59 5.19 10.67 28.47
C ASN A 59 5.58 10.36 29.92
N ARG A 60 6.22 11.32 30.58
CA ARG A 60 6.63 11.22 31.99
C ARG A 60 6.43 12.55 32.73
N PRO A 61 6.23 12.52 34.06
CA PRO A 61 6.22 13.72 34.89
C PRO A 61 7.53 14.50 34.78
N ARG A 62 7.47 15.81 35.01
CA ARG A 62 8.65 16.66 35.08
C ARG A 62 9.55 16.19 36.22
N GLN A 63 10.85 16.16 35.95
CA GLN A 63 11.87 15.93 36.96
C GLN A 63 12.65 17.22 37.19
N PRO A 64 12.98 17.59 38.45
CA PRO A 64 13.86 18.70 38.71
C PRO A 64 15.24 18.41 38.09
N VAL A 65 15.80 19.42 37.42
CA VAL A 65 17.12 19.37 36.79
C VAL A 65 17.99 20.48 37.41
N SER A 66 19.30 20.26 37.46
CA SER A 66 20.27 21.25 37.92
C SER A 66 21.51 21.29 37.03
N GLY A 67 22.29 22.38 37.11
CA GLY A 67 23.60 22.53 36.44
C GLY A 67 23.74 23.68 35.43
N TYR A 68 22.72 24.52 35.27
CA TYR A 68 22.71 25.70 34.39
C TYR A 68 21.94 26.88 35.02
N GLU A 69 21.99 26.99 36.34
CA GLU A 69 21.39 28.08 37.09
C GLU A 69 22.16 29.39 36.86
N ASP A 70 21.44 30.52 36.83
CA ASP A 70 22.06 31.84 36.75
C ASP A 70 22.90 32.12 38.01
N PRO A 71 24.03 32.85 37.88
CA PRO A 71 24.93 33.16 39.00
C PRO A 71 24.32 34.09 40.05
#